data_AF-A0A940N5P7-F1
#
_entry.id   AF-A0A940N5P7-F1
#
_cell.length_a   1.000
_cell.length_b   1.000
_cell.length_c   1.000
_cell.angle_alpha   90.00
_cell.angle_beta   90.00
_cell.angle_gamma   90.00
#
_symmetry.space_group_name_H-M   'P 1'
#
loop_
_entity.id
_entity.type
_entity.pdbx_description
1 polymer ?
#
loop_
_entity_poly.entity_id
_entity_poly.type
_entity_poly.pdbx_seq_one_letter_code
_entity_poly.pdbx_strand_id
1 'polypeptide(L)'
;MRLFVLGLASILFAPACIVHANSAQAVGDHIIAATSTRSQNAAYPTSDSSVLRSSATPSGGPRATEAQVTQLVGFQQWQFRTAPKSGAKADVSDCVARNIRNVDPGNPAWNTSDPRWAAVSDAIGQDCVAQHDRILKQVLPAMNSALRDSLAYGYRSRLSTADADALIGYYTSNEGRRFLDFQARLSRTIGFGMGKAFGADASRNGDKPPISVLKDRVALLQLSSLFATQIATAEDERSAGRDTSAATVTGIMMVAVATAQGDSLDTIRREYSEDLSGFAAFVASPAEKRELRVFSDSNAAMVASATGPAKEMDPASNGSLQRWRDLYRSLPAGENAGLAKSPQ
;
A
#
# COMPACT_ATOMS: atom_id res chain seq x y z
N MET A 1 -0.20 14.09 1.68
CA MET A 1 1.01 13.29 2.02
C MET A 1 0.68 11.99 2.79
N ARG A 2 -0.22 11.97 3.78
CA ARG A 2 -0.64 10.71 4.46
C ARG A 2 -1.25 9.64 3.54
N LEU A 3 -1.97 10.03 2.48
CA LEU A 3 -2.49 9.10 1.45
C LEU A 3 -1.40 8.46 0.57
N PHE A 4 -0.24 9.12 0.41
CA PHE A 4 0.91 8.60 -0.35
C PHE A 4 1.64 7.48 0.42
N VAL A 5 1.62 7.57 1.75
CA VAL A 5 2.17 6.55 2.67
C VAL A 5 1.38 5.24 2.63
N LEU A 6 0.07 5.30 2.33
CA LEU A 6 -0.81 4.13 2.23
C LEU A 6 -0.63 3.37 0.91
N GLY A 7 -0.24 4.07 -0.16
CA GLY A 7 0.21 3.45 -1.41
C GLY A 7 1.47 2.60 -1.22
N LEU A 8 2.41 3.05 -0.36
CA LEU A 8 3.66 2.34 -0.06
C LEU A 8 3.44 1.01 0.68
N ALA A 9 2.41 0.89 1.53
CA ALA A 9 2.07 -0.40 2.15
C ALA A 9 1.52 -1.42 1.14
N SER A 10 0.91 -0.96 0.04
CA SER A 10 0.45 -1.81 -1.06
C SER A 10 1.62 -2.43 -1.86
N ILE A 11 2.81 -1.83 -1.77
CA ILE A 11 4.02 -2.24 -2.52
C ILE A 11 4.54 -3.61 -2.06
N LEU A 12 4.39 -3.94 -0.77
CA LEU A 12 4.80 -5.25 -0.26
C LEU A 12 3.84 -6.39 -0.64
N PHE A 13 2.56 -6.07 -0.87
CA PHE A 13 1.52 -7.09 -1.10
C PHE A 13 1.07 -7.19 -2.56
N ALA A 14 1.38 -6.18 -3.38
CA ALA A 14 1.20 -6.16 -4.82
C ALA A 14 2.23 -5.20 -5.46
N PRO A 15 3.40 -5.69 -5.93
CA PRO A 15 4.41 -4.83 -6.58
C PRO A 15 3.88 -4.09 -7.83
N ALA A 16 2.76 -4.55 -8.42
CA ALA A 16 2.05 -3.86 -9.49
C ALA A 16 1.35 -2.54 -9.05
N CYS A 17 1.26 -2.25 -7.75
CA CYS A 17 0.54 -1.09 -7.19
C CYS A 17 1.43 0.12 -6.87
N ILE A 18 2.70 0.14 -7.28
CA ILE A 18 3.68 1.21 -6.92
C ILE A 18 3.28 2.64 -7.37
N VAL A 19 2.22 2.84 -8.13
CA VAL A 19 2.00 4.11 -8.84
C VAL A 19 0.63 4.73 -8.56
N HIS A 20 0.42 5.23 -7.33
CA HIS A 20 -0.70 6.13 -7.02
C HIS A 20 -0.22 7.32 -6.19
N ALA A 21 0.04 8.45 -6.88
CA ALA A 21 0.29 9.74 -6.26
C ALA A 21 -0.73 10.82 -6.67
N ASN A 22 -1.36 10.71 -7.85
CA ASN A 22 -2.04 11.85 -8.48
C ASN A 22 -3.58 11.83 -8.44
N SER A 23 -4.24 10.76 -7.99
CA SER A 23 -5.72 10.73 -7.90
C SER A 23 -6.29 11.30 -6.58
N ALA A 24 -5.44 11.68 -5.61
CA ALA A 24 -5.87 12.19 -4.31
C ALA A 24 -6.55 13.58 -4.36
N GLN A 25 -6.43 14.32 -5.47
CA GLN A 25 -7.16 15.60 -5.65
C GLN A 25 -8.64 15.41 -5.99
N ALA A 26 -9.04 14.31 -6.64
CA ALA A 26 -10.43 14.10 -7.06
C ALA A 26 -11.35 13.52 -5.96
N VAL A 27 -10.77 12.85 -4.95
CA VAL A 27 -11.53 12.28 -3.82
C VAL A 27 -11.75 13.31 -2.70
N GLY A 28 -10.97 14.39 -2.68
CA GLY A 28 -11.12 15.49 -1.72
C GLY A 28 -12.45 16.23 -1.86
N ASP A 29 -12.95 16.42 -3.08
CA ASP A 29 -14.09 17.30 -3.32
C ASP A 29 -15.45 16.68 -2.95
N HIS A 30 -15.53 15.36 -2.78
CA HIS A 30 -16.76 14.69 -2.34
C HIS A 30 -16.87 14.44 -0.83
N ILE A 31 -15.76 14.53 -0.08
CA ILE A 31 -15.75 14.28 1.38
C ILE A 31 -15.76 15.61 2.17
N ILE A 32 -15.31 16.72 1.59
CA ILE A 32 -15.22 18.02 2.27
C ILE A 32 -16.61 18.65 2.56
N ALA A 33 -17.70 18.15 1.97
CA ALA A 33 -19.04 18.65 2.27
C ALA A 33 -19.60 18.23 3.66
N ALA A 34 -18.94 17.33 4.40
CA ALA A 34 -19.46 16.81 5.68
C ALA A 34 -18.72 17.29 6.95
N THR A 35 -17.61 18.02 6.83
CA THR A 35 -16.81 18.43 8.01
C THR A 35 -16.16 19.80 7.79
N SER A 36 -16.98 20.84 7.70
CA SER A 36 -16.51 22.22 7.74
C SER A 36 -17.04 22.92 8.99
N THR A 37 -16.29 22.84 10.09
CA THR A 37 -16.06 24.02 10.94
C THR A 37 -14.79 23.88 11.78
N ARG A 38 -13.89 24.85 11.58
CA ARG A 38 -12.98 25.46 12.56
C ARG A 38 -11.50 25.07 12.56
N SER A 39 -10.73 26.13 12.24
CA SER A 39 -9.38 26.50 12.68
C SER A 39 -8.24 26.25 11.71
N GLN A 40 -7.94 27.30 10.95
CA GLN A 40 -6.70 27.51 10.22
C GLN A 40 -5.60 27.99 11.17
N ASN A 41 -4.35 27.76 10.74
CA ASN A 41 -3.06 28.22 11.29
C ASN A 41 -2.35 27.26 12.27
N ALA A 42 -1.61 26.30 11.70
CA ALA A 42 -0.42 25.74 12.35
C ALA A 42 0.67 25.51 11.30
N ALA A 43 1.84 26.12 11.55
CA ALA A 43 3.06 25.90 10.79
C ALA A 43 3.50 24.42 10.89
N TYR A 44 4.02 23.88 9.79
CA TYR A 44 4.53 22.50 9.72
C TYR A 44 5.78 22.34 10.60
N PRO A 45 5.80 21.42 11.58
CA PRO A 45 7.04 21.04 12.23
C PRO A 45 7.83 20.09 11.33
N THR A 46 9.13 20.33 11.21
CA THR A 46 10.11 19.38 10.69
C THR A 46 10.11 18.13 11.57
N SER A 47 9.94 16.96 10.96
CA SER A 47 9.90 15.65 11.63
C SER A 47 11.20 15.39 12.41
N ASP A 48 11.15 15.59 13.72
CA ASP A 48 12.18 15.13 14.64
C ASP A 48 11.95 13.63 14.92
N SER A 49 12.92 12.80 14.57
CA SER A 49 12.90 11.34 14.78
C SER A 49 12.93 10.93 16.26
N SER A 50 12.96 11.90 17.18
CA SER A 50 12.89 11.72 18.63
C SER A 50 11.53 11.19 19.14
N VAL A 51 10.49 11.19 18.29
CA VAL A 51 9.11 10.75 18.65
C VAL A 51 8.93 9.23 18.68
N LEU A 52 9.90 8.42 18.23
CA LEU A 52 9.81 6.95 18.31
C LEU A 52 10.10 6.36 19.70
N ARG A 53 10.38 7.18 20.73
CA ARG A 53 10.30 6.74 22.12
C ARG A 53 8.83 6.64 22.56
N SER A 54 8.10 5.70 21.96
CA SER A 54 6.83 5.26 22.52
C SER A 54 7.13 4.62 23.87
N SER A 55 6.47 5.13 24.92
CA SER A 55 6.48 4.63 26.30
C SER A 55 5.88 3.22 26.35
N ALA A 56 6.60 2.25 25.82
CA ALA A 56 6.28 0.85 25.99
C ALA A 56 6.46 0.53 27.48
N THR A 57 5.35 0.29 28.17
CA THR A 57 5.38 -0.30 29.50
C THR A 57 6.14 -1.63 29.37
N PRO A 58 7.27 -1.82 30.06
CA PRO A 58 8.04 -3.05 29.94
C PRO A 58 7.14 -4.24 30.24
N SER A 59 7.09 -5.23 29.34
CA SER A 59 6.51 -6.53 29.70
C SER A 59 7.26 -7.02 30.94
N GLY A 60 6.55 -7.41 32.00
CA GLY A 60 7.14 -7.70 33.32
C GLY A 60 8.07 -8.93 33.39
N GLY A 61 8.65 -9.39 32.29
CA GLY A 61 9.55 -10.54 32.21
C GLY A 61 10.82 -10.25 31.38
N PRO A 62 11.72 -11.24 31.26
CA PRO A 62 12.92 -11.13 30.43
C PRO A 62 12.54 -10.82 28.98
N ARG A 63 13.39 -10.06 28.28
CA ARG A 63 13.19 -9.75 26.85
C ARG A 63 13.37 -10.99 25.99
N ALA A 64 12.73 -11.01 24.82
CA ALA A 64 12.92 -12.05 23.82
C ALA A 64 14.42 -12.23 23.47
N THR A 65 14.84 -13.49 23.36
CA THR A 65 16.22 -13.88 23.02
C THR A 65 16.49 -13.70 21.53
N GLU A 66 17.77 -13.64 21.14
CA GLU A 66 18.14 -13.48 19.73
C GLU A 66 17.65 -14.63 18.83
N ALA A 67 17.63 -15.86 19.36
CA ALA A 67 17.11 -17.02 18.66
C ALA A 67 15.60 -16.88 18.38
N GLN A 68 14.84 -16.46 19.39
CA GLN A 68 13.40 -16.22 19.24
C GLN A 68 13.11 -15.08 18.26
N VAL A 69 13.84 -13.96 18.35
CA VAL A 69 13.72 -12.84 17.42
C VAL A 69 13.99 -13.30 15.98
N THR A 70 15.07 -14.06 15.78
CA THR A 70 15.43 -14.60 14.46
C THR A 70 14.33 -15.50 13.91
N GLN A 71 13.74 -16.36 14.75
CA GLN A 71 12.65 -17.25 14.34
C GLN A 71 11.38 -16.48 13.96
N LEU A 72 10.98 -15.49 14.76
CA LEU A 72 9.82 -14.64 14.47
C LEU A 72 10.00 -13.83 13.18
N VAL A 73 11.18 -13.23 12.97
CA VAL A 73 11.50 -12.56 11.70
C VAL A 73 11.40 -13.55 10.53
N GLY A 74 11.83 -14.80 10.72
CA GLY A 74 11.71 -15.87 9.73
C GLY A 74 10.26 -16.14 9.31
N PHE A 75 9.32 -16.21 10.25
CA PHE A 75 7.89 -16.38 9.94
C PHE A 75 7.35 -15.22 9.10
N GLN A 76 7.70 -13.97 9.45
CA GLN A 76 7.21 -12.82 8.70
C GLN A 76 7.84 -12.71 7.30
N GLN A 77 9.12 -13.03 7.16
CA GLN A 77 9.79 -13.04 5.86
C GLN A 77 9.20 -14.06 4.89
N TRP A 78 8.68 -15.18 5.40
CA TRP A 78 8.02 -16.18 4.55
C TRP A 78 6.81 -15.59 3.82
N GLN A 79 6.01 -14.75 4.49
CA GLN A 79 4.85 -14.11 3.88
C GLN A 79 5.24 -13.23 2.67
N PHE A 80 6.35 -12.50 2.76
CA PHE A 80 6.83 -11.62 1.68
C PHE A 80 7.48 -12.35 0.50
N ARG A 81 8.00 -13.57 0.67
CA ARG A 81 8.65 -14.32 -0.41
C ARG A 81 7.68 -14.85 -1.46
N THR A 82 6.39 -14.93 -1.14
CA THR A 82 5.35 -15.51 -2.01
C THR A 82 4.71 -14.50 -2.96
N ALA A 83 5.28 -13.30 -3.11
CA ALA A 83 4.79 -12.30 -4.04
C ALA A 83 4.80 -12.85 -5.48
N PRO A 84 3.70 -12.70 -6.25
CA PRO A 84 3.66 -13.14 -7.63
C PRO A 84 4.72 -12.38 -8.44
N LYS A 85 5.48 -13.11 -9.26
CA LYS A 85 6.35 -12.52 -10.27
C LYS A 85 5.43 -11.89 -11.33
N SER A 86 5.04 -10.62 -11.17
CA SER A 86 4.49 -9.89 -12.31
C SER A 86 5.56 -9.87 -13.40
N GLY A 87 5.16 -10.14 -14.65
CA GLY A 87 6.08 -10.06 -15.77
C GLY A 87 6.41 -8.60 -16.02
N ALA A 88 7.71 -8.25 -16.05
CA ALA A 88 8.21 -6.88 -16.26
C ALA A 88 7.54 -6.15 -17.45
N LYS A 89 7.08 -6.88 -18.47
CA LYS A 89 6.37 -6.32 -19.64
C LYS A 89 4.99 -5.74 -19.32
N ALA A 90 4.23 -6.37 -18.41
CA ALA A 90 2.92 -5.85 -18.00
C ALA A 90 3.08 -4.54 -17.21
N ASP A 91 4.07 -4.50 -16.32
CA ASP A 91 4.33 -3.34 -15.46
C ASP A 91 4.77 -2.10 -16.28
N VAL A 92 5.55 -2.29 -17.35
CA VAL A 92 5.95 -1.20 -18.26
C VAL A 92 4.77 -0.69 -19.08
N SER A 93 3.96 -1.58 -19.67
CA SER A 93 2.78 -1.18 -20.46
C SER A 93 1.79 -0.35 -19.62
N ASP A 94 1.52 -0.79 -18.39
CA ASP A 94 0.64 -0.07 -17.47
C ASP A 94 1.23 1.28 -17.05
N CYS A 95 2.56 1.33 -16.85
CA CYS A 95 3.27 2.58 -16.58
C CYS A 95 3.13 3.59 -17.74
N VAL A 96 3.29 3.14 -18.99
CA VAL A 96 3.12 3.99 -20.18
C VAL A 96 1.68 4.49 -20.27
N ALA A 97 0.70 3.58 -20.19
CA ALA A 97 -0.72 3.92 -20.31
C ALA A 97 -1.18 4.94 -19.25
N ARG A 98 -0.63 4.86 -18.04
CA ARG A 98 -0.90 5.84 -16.97
C ARG A 98 -0.31 7.22 -17.27
N ASN A 99 0.92 7.27 -17.78
CA ASN A 99 1.65 8.51 -17.93
C ASN A 99 1.33 9.26 -19.22
N ILE A 100 0.92 8.56 -20.27
CA ILE A 100 0.62 9.18 -21.57
C ILE A 100 -0.49 10.25 -21.47
N ARG A 101 -1.48 10.04 -20.58
CA ARG A 101 -2.57 11.01 -20.34
C ARG A 101 -2.11 12.29 -19.63
N ASN A 102 -0.96 12.26 -18.97
CA ASN A 102 -0.43 13.41 -18.24
C ASN A 102 0.37 14.36 -19.13
N VAL A 103 0.78 13.91 -20.32
CA VAL A 103 1.55 14.71 -21.28
C VAL A 103 0.72 15.88 -21.78
N ASP A 104 -0.50 15.62 -22.28
CA ASP A 104 -1.43 16.66 -22.72
C ASP A 104 -2.80 16.51 -22.04
N PRO A 105 -2.97 17.07 -20.82
CA PRO A 105 -4.23 16.99 -20.09
C PRO A 105 -5.40 17.68 -20.80
N GLY A 106 -5.12 18.62 -21.72
CA GLY A 106 -6.14 19.33 -22.49
C GLY A 106 -6.70 18.50 -23.65
N ASN A 107 -6.01 17.44 -24.06
CA ASN A 107 -6.42 16.53 -25.11
C ASN A 107 -6.28 15.07 -24.65
N PRO A 108 -7.22 14.52 -23.85
CA PRO A 108 -7.10 13.17 -23.30
C PRO A 108 -7.08 12.03 -24.35
N ALA A 109 -7.40 12.33 -25.61
CA ALA A 109 -7.36 11.38 -26.73
C ALA A 109 -6.15 11.59 -27.66
N TRP A 110 -5.21 12.48 -27.33
CA TRP A 110 -4.06 12.80 -28.19
C TRP A 110 -3.28 11.56 -28.61
N ASN A 111 -3.17 10.57 -27.72
CA ASN A 111 -2.47 9.32 -27.95
C ASN A 111 -3.17 8.34 -28.92
N THR A 112 -4.30 8.72 -29.51
CA THR A 112 -5.04 7.90 -30.49
C THR A 112 -4.92 8.44 -31.92
N SER A 113 -4.74 9.75 -32.09
CA SER A 113 -4.80 10.41 -33.39
C SER A 113 -3.59 11.29 -33.70
N ASP A 114 -2.77 11.62 -32.71
CA ASP A 114 -1.58 12.45 -32.91
C ASP A 114 -0.40 11.61 -33.42
N PRO A 115 0.22 11.95 -34.57
CA PRO A 115 1.35 11.20 -35.10
C PRO A 115 2.58 11.21 -34.19
N ARG A 116 2.67 12.19 -33.26
CA ARG A 116 3.78 12.32 -32.30
C ARG A 116 3.70 11.32 -31.17
N TRP A 117 2.56 10.65 -30.98
CA TRP A 117 2.33 9.80 -29.81
C TRP A 117 3.34 8.66 -29.69
N ALA A 118 3.71 8.03 -30.81
CA ALA A 118 4.60 6.86 -30.79
C ALA A 118 5.96 7.21 -30.19
N ALA A 119 6.57 8.31 -30.63
CA ALA A 119 7.87 8.76 -30.13
C ALA A 119 7.83 9.12 -28.63
N VAL A 120 6.76 9.77 -28.18
CA VAL A 120 6.60 10.10 -26.75
C VAL A 120 6.33 8.84 -25.92
N SER A 121 5.52 7.91 -26.43
CA SER A 121 5.26 6.61 -25.81
C SER A 121 6.55 5.80 -25.64
N ASP A 122 7.42 5.79 -26.64
CA ASP A 122 8.71 5.11 -26.57
C ASP A 122 9.62 5.73 -25.50
N ALA A 123 9.68 7.06 -25.43
CA ALA A 123 10.43 7.77 -24.39
C ALA A 123 9.90 7.45 -22.97
N ILE A 124 8.58 7.46 -22.77
CA ILE A 124 7.96 7.05 -21.51
C ILE A 124 8.28 5.58 -21.21
N GLY A 125 8.22 4.70 -22.21
CA GLY A 125 8.52 3.28 -22.07
C GLY A 125 9.94 3.03 -21.57
N GLN A 126 10.93 3.73 -22.12
CA GLN A 126 12.33 3.65 -21.66
C GLN A 126 12.50 4.10 -20.21
N ASP A 127 11.90 5.23 -19.84
CA ASP A 127 11.93 5.73 -18.46
C ASP A 127 11.21 4.75 -17.50
N CYS A 128 10.08 4.18 -17.90
CA CYS A 128 9.35 3.15 -17.14
C CYS A 128 10.19 1.87 -16.93
N VAL A 129 10.94 1.42 -17.94
CA VAL A 129 11.87 0.28 -17.81
C VAL A 129 12.98 0.60 -16.81
N ALA A 130 13.62 1.77 -16.95
CA ALA A 130 14.69 2.18 -16.04
C ALA A 130 14.19 2.31 -14.59
N GLN A 131 12.99 2.85 -14.40
CA GLN A 131 12.33 2.95 -13.10
C GLN A 131 12.04 1.57 -12.50
N HIS A 132 11.46 0.65 -13.28
CA HIS A 132 11.21 -0.72 -12.84
C HIS A 132 12.50 -1.42 -12.40
N ASP A 133 13.57 -1.28 -13.18
CA ASP A 133 14.89 -1.81 -12.84
C ASP A 133 15.44 -1.22 -11.54
N ARG A 134 15.28 0.08 -11.33
CA ARG A 134 15.69 0.76 -10.10
C ARG A 134 14.92 0.25 -8.88
N ILE A 135 13.60 0.05 -9.01
CA ILE A 135 12.76 -0.52 -7.97
C ILE A 135 13.30 -1.88 -7.54
N LEU A 136 13.52 -2.78 -8.50
CA LEU A 136 13.94 -4.14 -8.20
C LEU A 136 15.37 -4.22 -7.64
N LYS A 137 16.29 -3.40 -8.15
CA LYS A 137 17.72 -3.49 -7.81
C LYS A 137 18.10 -2.68 -6.58
N GLN A 138 17.38 -1.60 -6.26
CA GLN A 138 17.75 -0.67 -5.19
C GLN A 138 16.66 -0.53 -4.12
N VAL A 139 15.43 -0.18 -4.54
CA VAL A 139 14.36 0.20 -3.61
C VAL A 139 13.85 -1.01 -2.82
N LEU A 140 13.51 -2.09 -3.51
CA LEU A 140 12.95 -3.29 -2.90
C LEU A 140 13.94 -3.96 -1.93
N PRO A 141 15.25 -4.13 -2.25
CA PRO A 141 16.23 -4.60 -1.29
C PRO A 141 16.36 -3.70 -0.05
N ALA A 142 16.39 -2.38 -0.23
CA ALA A 142 16.50 -1.43 0.89
C ALA A 142 15.26 -1.48 1.80
N MET A 143 14.05 -1.52 1.21
CA MET A 143 12.80 -1.68 1.95
C MET A 143 12.77 -3.00 2.73
N ASN A 144 13.19 -4.11 2.10
CA ASN A 144 13.23 -5.42 2.75
C ASN A 144 14.23 -5.45 3.91
N SER A 145 15.39 -4.81 3.78
CA SER A 145 16.35 -4.68 4.88
C SER A 145 15.76 -3.85 6.01
N ALA A 146 15.22 -2.66 5.70
CA ALA A 146 14.63 -1.77 6.71
C ALA A 146 13.49 -2.45 7.47
N LEU A 147 12.61 -3.18 6.77
CA LEU A 147 11.54 -3.96 7.38
C LEU A 147 12.10 -5.04 8.31
N ARG A 148 13.04 -5.87 7.83
CA ARG A 148 13.65 -6.93 8.62
C ARG A 148 14.31 -6.38 9.89
N ASP A 149 15.10 -5.33 9.74
CA ASP A 149 15.88 -4.76 10.82
C ASP A 149 14.95 -4.09 11.85
N SER A 150 13.88 -3.45 11.39
CA SER A 150 12.85 -2.87 12.26
C SER A 150 12.02 -3.94 12.99
N LEU A 151 11.65 -5.04 12.33
CA LEU A 151 10.99 -6.19 12.96
C LEU A 151 11.86 -6.78 14.06
N ALA A 152 13.14 -7.04 13.76
CA ALA A 152 14.08 -7.60 14.72
C ALA A 152 14.25 -6.67 15.96
N TYR A 153 14.39 -5.37 15.72
CA TYR A 153 14.43 -4.38 16.78
C TYR A 153 13.13 -4.33 17.60
N GLY A 154 11.98 -4.33 16.93
CA GLY A 154 10.67 -4.29 17.56
C GLY A 154 10.42 -5.51 18.44
N TYR A 155 10.71 -6.72 17.95
CA TYR A 155 10.60 -7.93 18.77
C TYR A 155 11.50 -7.88 20.01
N ARG A 156 12.77 -7.51 19.83
CA ARG A 156 13.73 -7.41 20.94
C ARG A 156 13.32 -6.37 21.99
N SER A 157 12.67 -5.28 21.57
CA SER A 157 12.32 -4.16 22.45
C SER A 157 10.93 -4.29 23.10
N ARG A 158 9.98 -4.98 22.45
CA ARG A 158 8.57 -5.03 22.88
C ARG A 158 8.11 -6.40 23.40
N LEU A 159 8.77 -7.48 23.03
CA LEU A 159 8.35 -8.82 23.45
C LEU A 159 9.14 -9.31 24.65
N SER A 160 8.43 -9.91 25.60
CA SER A 160 9.05 -10.80 26.58
C SER A 160 9.40 -12.15 25.94
N THR A 161 10.23 -12.94 26.61
CA THR A 161 10.48 -14.35 26.26
C THR A 161 9.16 -15.13 26.19
N ALA A 162 8.24 -14.92 27.14
CA ALA A 162 6.95 -15.62 27.17
C ALA A 162 6.05 -15.24 25.99
N ASP A 163 6.06 -13.97 25.57
CA ASP A 163 5.32 -13.54 24.38
C ASP A 163 5.89 -14.18 23.13
N ALA A 164 7.22 -14.17 23.00
CA ALA A 164 7.89 -14.75 21.85
C ALA A 164 7.63 -16.27 21.77
N ASP A 165 7.69 -16.98 22.89
CA ASP A 165 7.35 -18.41 22.95
C ASP A 165 5.90 -18.68 22.58
N ALA A 166 4.96 -17.85 23.04
CA ALA A 166 3.55 -17.99 22.68
C ALA A 166 3.32 -17.81 21.17
N LEU A 167 3.94 -16.79 20.56
CA LEU A 167 3.85 -16.54 19.12
C LEU A 167 4.52 -17.66 18.31
N ILE A 168 5.74 -18.06 18.68
CA ILE A 168 6.45 -19.16 18.03
C ILE A 168 5.65 -20.47 18.15
N GLY A 169 5.12 -20.77 19.33
CA GLY A 169 4.28 -21.94 19.57
C GLY A 169 3.02 -21.93 18.70
N TYR A 170 2.35 -20.79 18.58
CA TYR A 170 1.20 -20.67 17.69
C TYR A 170 1.60 -20.86 16.22
N TYR A 171 2.58 -20.11 15.71
CA TYR A 171 3.02 -20.18 14.30
C TYR A 171 3.58 -21.55 13.88
N THR A 172 4.05 -22.36 14.84
CA THR A 172 4.50 -23.74 14.58
C THR A 172 3.37 -24.78 14.65
N SER A 173 2.20 -24.44 15.19
CA SER A 173 1.03 -25.33 15.24
C SER A 173 0.38 -25.52 13.86
N ASN A 174 -0.52 -26.52 13.73
CA ASN A 174 -1.31 -26.70 12.52
C ASN A 174 -2.19 -25.47 12.23
N GLU A 175 -2.86 -24.97 13.25
CA GLU A 175 -3.74 -23.80 13.16
C GLU A 175 -2.95 -22.54 12.78
N GLY A 176 -1.81 -22.29 13.42
CA GLY A 176 -0.97 -21.13 13.09
C GLY A 176 -0.37 -21.19 11.69
N ARG A 177 -0.03 -22.38 11.17
CA ARG A 177 0.35 -22.52 9.75
C ARG A 177 -0.80 -22.16 8.81
N ARG A 178 -2.03 -22.59 9.12
CA ARG A 178 -3.23 -22.19 8.36
C ARG A 178 -3.49 -20.69 8.47
N PHE A 179 -3.26 -20.10 9.64
CA PHE A 179 -3.35 -18.65 9.85
C PHE A 179 -2.34 -17.89 8.98
N LEU A 180 -1.09 -18.35 8.89
CA LEU A 180 -0.08 -17.72 8.03
C LEU A 180 -0.46 -17.78 6.53
N ASP A 181 -1.01 -18.91 6.04
CA ASP A 181 -1.53 -18.99 4.66
C ASP A 181 -2.74 -18.05 4.47
N PHE A 182 -3.67 -18.03 5.44
CA PHE A 182 -4.80 -17.11 5.47
C PHE A 182 -4.34 -15.64 5.37
N GLN A 183 -3.35 -15.22 6.17
CA GLN A 183 -2.78 -13.87 6.13
C GLN A 183 -2.16 -13.55 4.76
N ALA A 184 -1.44 -14.49 4.15
CA ALA A 184 -0.85 -14.30 2.83
C ALA A 184 -1.92 -14.10 1.74
N ARG A 185 -2.98 -14.92 1.73
CA ARG A 185 -4.11 -14.78 0.79
C ARG A 185 -4.88 -13.49 1.00
N LEU A 186 -5.15 -13.15 2.26
CA LEU A 186 -5.90 -11.95 2.61
C LEU A 186 -5.12 -10.69 2.26
N SER A 187 -3.82 -10.65 2.55
CA SER A 187 -2.96 -9.51 2.21
C SER A 187 -2.86 -9.27 0.70
N ARG A 188 -2.76 -10.35 -0.10
CA ARG A 188 -2.81 -10.27 -1.57
C ARG A 188 -4.16 -9.71 -2.06
N THR A 189 -5.27 -10.20 -1.48
CA THR A 189 -6.62 -9.73 -1.79
C THR A 189 -6.78 -8.25 -1.45
N ILE A 190 -6.27 -7.82 -0.29
CA ILE A 190 -6.25 -6.42 0.13
C ILE A 190 -5.43 -5.56 -0.84
N GLY A 191 -4.23 -6.00 -1.23
CA GLY A 191 -3.39 -5.29 -2.19
C GLY A 191 -4.09 -5.07 -3.54
N PHE A 192 -4.68 -6.12 -4.13
CA PHE A 192 -5.46 -5.99 -5.36
C PHE A 192 -6.74 -5.15 -5.18
N GLY A 193 -7.39 -5.26 -4.02
CA GLY A 193 -8.57 -4.47 -3.70
C GLY A 193 -8.28 -2.97 -3.62
N MET A 194 -7.19 -2.59 -2.95
CA MET A 194 -6.72 -1.21 -2.89
C MET A 194 -6.33 -0.70 -4.28
N GLY A 195 -5.61 -1.51 -5.07
CA GLY A 195 -5.25 -1.14 -6.45
C GLY A 195 -6.47 -0.85 -7.34
N LYS A 196 -7.52 -1.69 -7.26
CA LYS A 196 -8.78 -1.45 -7.99
C LYS A 196 -9.57 -0.26 -7.44
N ALA A 197 -9.68 -0.14 -6.12
CA ALA A 197 -10.48 0.89 -5.46
C ALA A 197 -9.94 2.31 -5.65
N PHE A 198 -8.64 2.46 -5.82
CA PHE A 198 -7.99 3.76 -6.03
C PHE A 198 -7.47 3.99 -7.44
N GLY A 199 -7.58 2.96 -8.30
CA GLY A 199 -7.30 3.03 -9.73
C GLY A 199 -8.42 3.71 -10.54
N ALA A 200 -8.13 3.97 -11.81
CA ALA A 200 -9.07 4.60 -12.75
C ALA A 200 -10.38 3.78 -12.98
N ASP A 201 -10.41 2.51 -12.54
CA ASP A 201 -11.55 1.60 -12.66
C ASP A 201 -12.52 1.63 -11.46
N ALA A 202 -12.24 2.44 -10.43
CA ALA A 202 -13.06 2.49 -9.20
C ALA A 202 -14.53 2.90 -9.42
N SER A 203 -14.90 3.38 -10.61
CA SER A 203 -16.19 4.03 -10.89
C SER A 203 -17.16 3.22 -11.77
N ARG A 204 -16.94 1.93 -12.01
CA ARG A 204 -17.88 1.14 -12.83
C ARG A 204 -18.92 0.42 -11.97
N ASN A 205 -20.03 1.11 -11.67
CA ASN A 205 -21.39 0.59 -11.39
C ASN A 205 -21.52 -0.87 -10.90
N GLY A 206 -20.71 -1.30 -9.93
CA GLY A 206 -20.89 -2.60 -9.29
C GLY A 206 -22.07 -2.50 -8.35
N ASP A 207 -23.02 -3.44 -8.45
CA ASP A 207 -24.09 -3.56 -7.47
C ASP A 207 -23.47 -3.64 -6.07
N LYS A 208 -23.87 -2.69 -5.22
CA LYS A 208 -23.40 -2.70 -3.83
C LYS A 208 -23.99 -3.95 -3.17
N PRO A 209 -23.17 -4.82 -2.56
CA PRO A 209 -23.68 -6.01 -1.89
C PRO A 209 -24.60 -5.59 -0.72
N PRO A 210 -25.52 -6.46 -0.29
CA PRO A 210 -26.30 -6.23 0.92
C PRO A 210 -25.40 -5.89 2.11
N ILE A 211 -25.87 -5.01 3.00
CA ILE A 211 -25.09 -4.53 4.17
C ILE A 211 -24.61 -5.71 5.05
N SER A 212 -25.38 -6.78 5.16
CA SER A 212 -24.98 -7.99 5.89
C SER A 212 -23.73 -8.64 5.30
N VAL A 213 -23.68 -8.83 3.98
CA VAL A 213 -22.52 -9.38 3.26
C VAL A 213 -21.31 -8.47 3.41
N LEU A 214 -21.50 -7.15 3.33
CA LEU A 214 -20.41 -6.20 3.53
C LEU A 214 -19.84 -6.27 4.96
N LYS A 215 -20.70 -6.36 5.99
CA LYS A 215 -20.27 -6.54 7.38
C LYS A 215 -19.45 -7.81 7.56
N ASP A 216 -19.89 -8.91 6.96
CA ASP A 216 -19.20 -10.20 6.99
C ASP A 216 -17.80 -10.14 6.37
N ARG A 217 -17.66 -9.44 5.24
CA ARG A 217 -16.37 -9.22 4.57
C ARG A 217 -15.46 -8.29 5.36
N VAL A 218 -16.00 -7.23 5.97
CA VAL A 218 -15.23 -6.32 6.84
C VAL A 218 -14.73 -7.06 8.09
N ALA A 219 -15.56 -7.91 8.70
CA ALA A 219 -15.13 -8.73 9.85
C ALA A 219 -13.97 -9.66 9.47
N LEU A 220 -13.98 -10.25 8.27
CA LEU A 220 -12.86 -11.04 7.76
C LEU A 220 -11.59 -10.18 7.60
N LEU A 221 -11.72 -8.99 7.02
CA LEU A 221 -10.60 -8.06 6.82
C LEU A 221 -9.98 -7.59 8.14
N GLN A 222 -10.76 -7.45 9.20
CA GLN A 222 -10.28 -7.11 10.54
C GLN A 222 -9.34 -8.18 11.12
N LEU A 223 -9.41 -9.42 10.64
CA LEU A 223 -8.47 -10.48 11.03
C LEU A 223 -7.11 -10.35 10.33
N SER A 224 -6.97 -9.51 9.29
CA SER A 224 -5.68 -9.29 8.66
C SER A 224 -4.72 -8.55 9.61
N SER A 225 -3.46 -8.97 9.67
CA SER A 225 -2.44 -8.26 10.47
C SER A 225 -2.30 -6.81 10.00
N LEU A 226 -2.46 -6.53 8.69
CA LEU A 226 -2.41 -5.17 8.14
C LEU A 226 -3.45 -4.24 8.80
N PHE A 227 -4.72 -4.66 8.81
CA PHE A 227 -5.78 -3.84 9.38
C PHE A 227 -5.83 -3.90 10.90
N ALA A 228 -5.54 -5.07 11.50
CA ALA A 228 -5.45 -5.22 12.95
C ALA A 228 -4.36 -4.30 13.53
N THR A 229 -3.21 -4.15 12.86
CA THR A 229 -2.19 -3.17 13.22
C THR A 229 -2.74 -1.74 13.19
N GLN A 230 -3.46 -1.34 12.14
CA GLN A 230 -4.02 0.02 12.06
C GLN A 230 -5.07 0.28 13.16
N ILE A 231 -5.91 -0.72 13.47
CA ILE A 231 -6.87 -0.64 14.58
C ILE A 231 -6.13 -0.47 15.91
N ALA A 232 -5.13 -1.31 16.19
CA ALA A 232 -4.34 -1.24 17.42
C ALA A 232 -3.63 0.12 17.57
N THR A 233 -3.05 0.66 16.48
CA THR A 233 -2.43 1.99 16.49
C THR A 233 -3.44 3.09 16.80
N ALA A 234 -4.63 3.05 16.18
CA ALA A 234 -5.67 4.04 16.45
C ALA A 234 -6.23 3.94 17.88
N GLU A 235 -6.29 2.75 18.47
CA GLU A 235 -6.63 2.54 19.88
C GLU A 235 -5.58 3.12 20.83
N ASP A 236 -4.30 2.92 20.54
CA ASP A 236 -3.18 3.50 21.29
C ASP A 236 -3.19 5.05 21.18
N GLU A 237 -3.45 5.60 19.99
CA GLU A 237 -3.62 7.04 19.77
C GLU A 237 -4.80 7.62 20.56
N ARG A 238 -5.96 6.95 20.51
CA ARG A 238 -7.15 7.34 21.29
C ARG A 238 -6.86 7.36 22.79
N SER A 239 -6.21 6.31 23.29
CA SER A 239 -5.87 6.19 24.71
C SER A 239 -4.89 7.26 25.17
N ALA A 240 -4.04 7.74 24.26
CA ALA A 240 -3.11 8.84 24.49
C ALA A 240 -3.73 10.24 24.24
N GLY A 241 -5.02 10.34 23.91
CA GLY A 241 -5.68 11.61 23.59
C GLY A 241 -5.19 12.27 22.30
N ARG A 242 -4.66 11.48 21.35
CA ARG A 242 -4.13 11.95 20.06
C ARG A 242 -5.18 11.86 18.94
N ASP A 243 -4.85 12.41 17.77
CA ASP A 243 -5.65 12.32 16.54
C ASP A 243 -5.99 10.86 16.21
N THR A 244 -7.27 10.57 15.94
CA THR A 244 -7.76 9.22 15.59
C THR A 244 -8.33 9.14 14.17
N SER A 245 -8.09 10.16 13.34
CA SER A 245 -8.55 10.22 11.95
C SER A 245 -8.10 9.00 11.12
N ALA A 246 -6.99 8.36 11.51
CA ALA A 246 -6.53 7.11 10.93
C ALA A 246 -7.60 5.99 11.00
N ALA A 247 -8.36 5.88 12.10
CA ALA A 247 -9.41 4.86 12.25
C ALA A 247 -10.51 4.98 11.18
N THR A 248 -10.94 6.22 10.90
CA THR A 248 -11.95 6.48 9.87
C THR A 248 -11.42 6.09 8.49
N VAL A 249 -10.17 6.44 8.18
CA VAL A 249 -9.52 6.07 6.91
C VAL A 249 -9.41 4.55 6.78
N THR A 250 -9.03 3.84 7.84
CA THR A 250 -8.98 2.38 7.89
C THR A 250 -10.35 1.76 7.57
N GLY A 251 -11.43 2.27 8.17
CA GLY A 251 -12.78 1.79 7.89
C GLY A 251 -13.21 1.99 6.44
N ILE A 252 -12.90 3.15 5.85
CA ILE A 252 -13.16 3.43 4.43
C ILE A 252 -12.40 2.45 3.53
N MET A 253 -11.12 2.17 3.84
CA MET A 253 -10.31 1.22 3.08
C MET A 253 -10.86 -0.20 3.13
N MET A 254 -11.28 -0.67 4.31
CA MET A 254 -11.89 -1.99 4.45
C MET A 254 -13.15 -2.12 3.58
N VAL A 255 -14.03 -1.12 3.61
CA VAL A 255 -15.25 -1.11 2.79
C VAL A 255 -14.91 -1.10 1.29
N ALA A 256 -13.92 -0.30 0.89
CA ALA A 256 -13.47 -0.24 -0.49
C ALA A 256 -12.92 -1.60 -0.97
N VAL A 257 -12.07 -2.25 -0.18
CA VAL A 257 -11.55 -3.60 -0.47
C VAL A 257 -12.67 -4.64 -0.49
N ALA A 258 -13.56 -4.61 0.51
CA ALA A 258 -14.68 -5.55 0.62
C ALA A 258 -15.66 -5.46 -0.57
N THR A 259 -15.76 -4.28 -1.17
CA THR A 259 -16.54 -4.06 -2.39
C THR A 259 -15.77 -4.53 -3.63
N ALA A 260 -14.50 -4.13 -3.77
CA ALA A 260 -13.70 -4.41 -4.96
C ALA A 260 -13.26 -5.88 -5.10
N GLN A 261 -13.25 -6.65 -4.01
CA GLN A 261 -12.74 -8.02 -3.94
C GLN A 261 -13.70 -8.98 -3.24
N GLY A 262 -15.00 -8.71 -3.35
CA GLY A 262 -16.05 -9.47 -2.69
C GLY A 262 -15.93 -10.99 -2.85
N ASP A 263 -15.87 -11.47 -4.08
CA ASP A 263 -15.84 -12.91 -4.38
C ASP A 263 -14.59 -13.61 -3.84
N SER A 264 -13.45 -12.92 -3.88
CA SER A 264 -12.18 -13.41 -3.32
C SER A 264 -12.29 -13.56 -1.80
N LEU A 265 -12.88 -12.57 -1.12
CA LEU A 265 -13.09 -12.60 0.32
C LEU A 265 -14.09 -13.68 0.72
N ASP A 266 -15.17 -13.86 -0.04
CA ASP A 266 -16.16 -14.92 0.21
C ASP A 266 -15.54 -16.32 0.02
N THR A 267 -14.64 -16.46 -0.95
CA THR A 267 -13.88 -17.71 -1.16
C THR A 267 -12.95 -18.00 0.01
N ILE A 268 -12.13 -17.02 0.43
CA ILE A 268 -11.26 -17.14 1.61
C ILE A 268 -12.09 -17.50 2.85
N ARG A 269 -13.22 -16.82 3.07
CA ARG A 269 -14.10 -17.09 4.22
C ARG A 269 -14.60 -18.54 4.23
N ARG A 270 -15.02 -19.08 3.08
CA ARG A 270 -15.48 -20.48 2.98
C ARG A 270 -14.34 -21.46 3.28
N GLU A 271 -13.18 -21.28 2.65
CA GLU A 271 -12.00 -22.15 2.81
C GLU A 271 -11.50 -22.22 4.26
N TYR A 272 -11.59 -21.12 5.00
CA TYR A 272 -11.09 -20.99 6.37
C TYR A 272 -12.18 -21.00 7.44
N SER A 273 -13.43 -21.30 7.06
CA SER A 273 -14.60 -21.14 7.94
C SER A 273 -14.48 -21.82 9.31
N GLU A 274 -13.86 -23.01 9.35
CA GLU A 274 -13.63 -23.77 10.58
C GLU A 274 -12.55 -23.16 11.48
N ASP A 275 -11.60 -22.39 10.93
CA ASP A 275 -10.50 -21.81 11.69
C ASP A 275 -10.77 -20.36 12.14
N LEU A 276 -11.79 -19.69 11.58
CA LEU A 276 -12.00 -18.24 11.79
C LEU A 276 -12.14 -17.86 13.27
N SER A 277 -12.80 -18.68 14.09
CA SER A 277 -12.94 -18.41 15.52
C SER A 277 -11.59 -18.49 16.25
N GLY A 278 -10.75 -19.44 15.86
CA GLY A 278 -9.40 -19.60 16.40
C GLY A 278 -8.48 -18.45 15.98
N PHE A 279 -8.56 -18.05 14.71
CA PHE A 279 -7.85 -16.87 14.20
C PHE A 279 -8.27 -15.59 14.95
N ALA A 280 -9.56 -15.40 15.17
CA ALA A 280 -10.06 -14.25 15.95
C ALA A 280 -9.56 -14.28 17.39
N ALA A 281 -9.54 -15.44 18.04
CA ALA A 281 -9.00 -15.60 19.39
C ALA A 281 -7.49 -15.28 19.44
N PHE A 282 -6.72 -15.73 18.44
CA PHE A 282 -5.30 -15.42 18.34
C PHE A 282 -5.05 -13.92 18.14
N VAL A 283 -5.76 -13.26 17.20
CA VAL A 283 -5.67 -11.80 16.96
C VAL A 283 -6.02 -10.98 18.22
N ALA A 284 -6.94 -11.49 19.03
CA ALA A 284 -7.30 -10.85 20.29
C ALA A 284 -6.30 -11.09 21.43
N SER A 285 -5.36 -12.04 21.28
CA SER A 285 -4.44 -12.46 22.33
C SER A 285 -3.46 -11.36 22.74
N PRO A 286 -2.99 -11.33 24.01
CA PRO A 286 -2.02 -10.33 24.44
C PRO A 286 -0.69 -10.35 23.67
N ALA A 287 -0.23 -11.54 23.27
CA ALA A 287 1.02 -11.70 22.54
C ALA A 287 0.91 -11.13 21.13
N GLU A 288 -0.16 -11.46 20.40
CA GLU A 288 -0.41 -10.93 19.06
C GLU A 288 -0.63 -9.42 19.08
N LYS A 289 -1.38 -8.87 20.05
CA LYS A 289 -1.50 -7.41 20.20
C LYS A 289 -0.16 -6.70 20.40
N ARG A 290 0.83 -7.36 21.01
CA ARG A 290 2.20 -6.82 21.11
C ARG A 290 2.94 -6.93 19.79
N GLU A 291 2.80 -8.03 19.05
CA GLU A 291 3.35 -8.18 17.69
C GLU A 291 2.76 -7.16 16.70
N LEU A 292 1.45 -6.91 16.73
CA LEU A 292 0.80 -5.90 15.89
C LEU A 292 1.40 -4.50 16.09
N ARG A 293 1.87 -4.16 17.29
CA ARG A 293 2.60 -2.90 17.56
C ARG A 293 4.03 -2.94 17.00
N VAL A 294 4.69 -4.09 17.00
CA VAL A 294 5.97 -4.28 16.29
C VAL A 294 5.78 -4.04 14.80
N PHE A 295 4.69 -4.55 14.21
CA PHE A 295 4.34 -4.28 12.81
C PHE A 295 4.06 -2.80 12.55
N SER A 296 3.39 -2.10 13.46
CA SER A 296 3.17 -0.64 13.32
C SER A 296 4.49 0.11 13.20
N ASP A 297 5.44 -0.15 14.10
CA ASP A 297 6.76 0.50 14.08
C ASP A 297 7.54 0.13 12.81
N SER A 298 7.45 -1.13 12.41
CA SER A 298 8.14 -1.66 11.22
C SER A 298 7.59 -1.09 9.92
N ASN A 299 6.27 -0.89 9.85
CA ASN A 299 5.62 -0.21 8.73
C ASN A 299 6.06 1.26 8.65
N ALA A 300 6.19 1.95 9.78
CA ALA A 300 6.69 3.34 9.80
C ALA A 300 8.14 3.43 9.29
N ALA A 301 9.02 2.51 9.73
CA ALA A 301 10.40 2.44 9.26
C ALA A 301 10.48 2.15 7.75
N MET A 302 9.70 1.17 7.27
CA MET A 302 9.63 0.86 5.84
C MET A 302 9.16 2.07 5.02
N VAL A 303 8.08 2.74 5.45
CA VAL A 303 7.56 3.93 4.79
C VAL A 303 8.63 5.02 4.71
N ALA A 304 9.37 5.26 5.80
CA ALA A 304 10.46 6.23 5.80
C ALA A 304 11.54 5.87 4.76
N SER A 305 11.94 4.60 4.69
CA SER A 305 12.91 4.11 3.69
C SER A 305 12.39 4.20 2.26
N ALA A 306 11.09 4.06 2.05
CA ALA A 306 10.49 4.07 0.72
C ALA A 306 10.10 5.47 0.22
N THR A 307 9.91 6.44 1.12
CA THR A 307 9.42 7.79 0.79
C THR A 307 10.38 8.55 -0.14
N GLY A 308 11.70 8.49 0.13
CA GLY A 308 12.72 9.12 -0.71
C GLY A 308 12.69 8.58 -2.14
N PRO A 309 12.90 7.27 -2.33
CA PRO A 309 12.82 6.64 -3.64
C PRO A 309 11.47 6.86 -4.34
N ALA A 310 10.34 6.78 -3.63
CA ALA A 310 9.03 7.02 -4.21
C ALA A 310 8.89 8.43 -4.78
N LYS A 311 9.44 9.45 -4.11
CA LYS A 311 9.48 10.83 -4.61
C LYS A 311 10.35 10.96 -5.86
N GLU A 312 11.50 10.30 -5.91
CA GLU A 312 12.38 10.31 -7.08
C GLU A 312 11.80 9.56 -8.30
N MET A 313 10.82 8.69 -8.04
CA MET A 313 10.14 7.90 -9.05
C MET A 313 8.87 8.55 -9.60
N ASP A 314 8.34 9.56 -8.93
CA ASP A 314 7.19 10.30 -9.43
C ASP A 314 7.61 11.16 -10.65
N PRO A 315 7.02 10.95 -11.85
CA PRO A 315 7.42 11.66 -13.06
C PRO A 315 7.27 13.19 -12.97
N ALA A 316 6.32 13.67 -12.16
CA ALA A 316 6.15 15.09 -11.92
C ALA A 316 7.30 15.64 -11.05
N SER A 317 7.66 14.92 -9.98
CA SER A 317 8.73 15.29 -9.05
C SER A 317 10.15 15.14 -9.61
N ASN A 318 10.37 14.20 -10.54
CA ASN A 318 11.69 13.92 -11.10
C ASN A 318 11.98 14.60 -12.45
N GLY A 319 11.05 15.44 -12.93
CA GLY A 319 11.20 16.20 -14.18
C GLY A 319 10.94 15.40 -15.46
N SER A 320 10.69 14.10 -15.40
CA SER A 320 10.40 13.28 -16.59
C SER A 320 9.13 13.73 -17.28
N LEU A 321 8.08 14.08 -16.53
CA LEU A 321 6.84 14.60 -17.10
C LEU A 321 7.08 15.88 -17.92
N GLN A 322 7.93 16.77 -17.41
CA GLN A 322 8.27 18.01 -18.13
C GLN A 322 9.07 17.69 -19.40
N ARG A 323 10.06 16.78 -19.31
CA ARG A 323 10.81 16.30 -20.49
C ARG A 323 9.89 15.69 -21.56
N TRP A 324 8.91 14.87 -21.18
CA TRP A 324 7.96 14.27 -22.11
C TRP A 324 7.05 15.31 -22.77
N ARG A 325 6.62 16.33 -22.02
CA ARG A 325 5.86 17.47 -22.55
C ARG A 325 6.67 18.29 -23.53
N ASP A 326 7.94 18.53 -23.23
CA ASP A 326 8.83 19.29 -24.11
C ASP A 326 9.17 18.51 -25.38
N LEU A 327 9.34 17.18 -25.27
CA LEU A 327 9.44 16.29 -26.44
C LEU A 327 8.17 16.35 -27.29
N TYR A 328 6.98 16.24 -26.69
CA TYR A 328 5.72 16.33 -27.42
C TYR A 328 5.57 17.66 -28.17
N ARG A 329 5.98 18.77 -27.57
CA ARG A 329 5.94 20.11 -28.18
C ARG A 329 6.99 20.33 -29.27
N SER A 330 8.14 19.67 -29.19
CA SER A 330 9.22 19.84 -30.16
C SER A 330 9.02 19.01 -31.42
N LEU A 331 8.24 17.93 -31.34
CA LEU A 331 7.90 17.11 -32.50
C LEU A 331 6.93 17.86 -33.43
N PRO A 332 7.08 17.72 -34.77
CA PRO A 332 6.21 18.36 -35.73
C PRO A 332 4.78 17.82 -35.56
N ALA A 333 3.78 18.71 -35.50
CA ALA A 333 2.38 18.37 -35.22
C ALA A 333 1.69 17.54 -36.33
N GLY A 334 2.45 17.11 -37.36
CA GLY A 334 1.90 16.68 -38.62
C GLY A 334 1.26 17.88 -39.32
N GLU A 335 2.02 18.57 -40.17
CA GLU A 335 1.36 19.40 -41.17
C GLU A 335 0.41 18.51 -41.95
N ASN A 336 -0.81 19.02 -42.16
CA ASN A 336 -1.72 18.48 -43.15
C ASN A 336 -0.91 18.07 -44.38
N ALA A 337 -0.97 16.79 -44.74
CA ALA A 337 -0.82 16.32 -46.11
C ALA A 337 -1.97 16.87 -47.00
N GLY A 338 -2.34 18.14 -46.78
CA GLY A 338 -3.30 18.93 -47.51
C GLY A 338 -2.52 19.78 -48.49
N LEU A 339 -2.28 19.18 -49.66
CA LEU A 339 -2.62 19.81 -50.94
C LEU A 339 -2.32 21.31 -50.99
N ALA A 340 -1.08 21.64 -51.31
CA ALA A 340 -0.84 22.76 -52.20
C ALA A 340 -1.61 22.44 -53.50
N LYS A 341 -2.85 22.91 -53.62
CA LYS A 341 -3.55 22.98 -54.90
C LYS A 341 -2.64 23.76 -55.84
N SER A 342 -2.07 23.09 -56.84
CA SER A 342 -1.45 23.77 -57.96
C SER A 342 -2.46 24.75 -58.55
N PRO A 343 -2.11 26.04 -58.71
CA PRO A 343 -2.92 26.94 -59.52
C PRO A 343 -2.82 26.45 -60.97
N GLN A 344 -3.96 26.02 -61.52
CA GLN A 344 -4.20 26.02 -62.97
C GLN A 344 -4.78 27.37 -63.35
#